data_AF-A0A4Y8KZT3-F1
#
_entry.id   AF-A0A4Y8KZT3-F1
#
_cell.length_a   1.000
_cell.length_b   1.000
_cell.length_c   1.000
_cell.angle_alpha   90.00
_cell.angle_beta   90.00
_cell.angle_gamma   90.00
#
_symmetry.space_group_name_H-M   'P 1'
#
loop_
_entity.id
_entity.type
_entity.pdbx_description
1 polymer ?
#
loop_
_entity_poly.entity_id
_entity_poly.type
_entity_poly.pdbx_seq_one_letter_code
_entity_poly.pdbx_strand_id
1 'polypeptide(L)'
;MDFSAYKMVNFDWIKIYQDKLGRTVFYAFIDKVYGILNRMQEGQVFNLSTDISITDRNRDLFIKVACMYINEGNENYSFSNDYTQITVVSNKSAYQDNKRLQQVLLELENKRQRKIEITE
;
A
#
# COMPACT_ATOMS: atom_id res chain seq x y z
N MET A 1 13.35 1.70 5.42
CA MET A 1 13.23 0.82 4.24
C MET A 1 12.06 1.35 3.44
N ASP A 2 12.17 1.47 2.11
CA ASP A 2 11.14 2.09 1.27
C ASP A 2 10.95 1.20 0.02
N PHE A 3 9.69 0.86 -0.24
CA PHE A 3 9.26 -0.02 -1.32
C PHE A 3 8.38 0.68 -2.36
N SER A 4 8.25 2.01 -2.28
CA SER A 4 7.43 2.80 -3.21
C SER A 4 7.81 2.62 -4.69
N ALA A 5 9.05 2.25 -4.97
CA ALA A 5 9.52 1.90 -6.31
C ALA A 5 8.81 0.67 -6.93
N TYR A 6 8.20 -0.19 -6.12
CA TYR A 6 7.47 -1.38 -6.58
C TYR A 6 5.98 -1.11 -6.86
N LYS A 7 5.50 0.11 -6.60
CA LYS A 7 4.13 0.51 -6.87
C LYS A 7 3.73 0.17 -8.31
N MET A 8 2.53 -0.39 -8.46
CA MET A 8 1.95 -0.62 -9.79
C MET A 8 1.71 0.71 -10.52
N VAL A 9 2.34 0.88 -11.68
CA VAL A 9 2.15 2.04 -12.57
C VAL A 9 1.14 1.72 -13.68
N ASN A 10 1.16 0.50 -14.21
CA ASN A 10 0.27 -0.01 -15.25
C ASN A 10 0.12 -1.54 -15.11
N PHE A 11 -0.50 -2.22 -16.07
CA PHE A 11 -0.71 -3.68 -16.06
C PHE A 11 0.32 -4.48 -16.87
N ASP A 12 1.33 -3.84 -17.49
CA ASP A 12 2.31 -4.52 -18.36
C ASP A 12 3.17 -5.54 -17.59
N TRP A 13 3.32 -5.34 -16.28
CA TRP A 13 4.03 -6.27 -15.40
C TRP A 13 3.42 -7.67 -15.41
N ILE A 14 2.11 -7.82 -15.68
CA ILE A 14 1.44 -9.13 -15.72
C ILE A 14 2.13 -10.02 -16.76
N LYS A 15 2.32 -9.51 -17.98
CA LYS A 15 2.96 -10.27 -19.05
C LYS A 15 4.40 -10.61 -18.70
N ILE A 16 5.15 -9.64 -18.16
CA ILE A 16 6.55 -9.84 -17.73
C ILE A 16 6.66 -10.97 -16.70
N TYR A 17 5.76 -11.02 -15.72
CA TYR A 17 5.79 -12.05 -14.68
C TYR A 17 5.24 -13.40 -15.14
N GLN A 18 4.25 -13.40 -16.03
CA GLN A 18 3.78 -14.63 -16.68
C GLN A 18 4.89 -15.29 -17.51
N ASP A 19 5.66 -14.51 -18.27
CA ASP A 19 6.76 -15.01 -19.09
C ASP A 19 7.92 -15.54 -18.22
N LYS A 20 8.18 -14.90 -17.08
CA LYS A 20 9.27 -15.29 -16.15
C LYS A 20 8.95 -16.52 -15.30
N LEU A 21 7.71 -16.64 -14.82
CA LEU A 21 7.31 -17.66 -13.83
C LEU A 21 6.51 -18.81 -14.44
N GLY A 22 5.88 -18.58 -15.60
CA GLY A 22 4.81 -19.40 -16.12
C GLY A 22 3.46 -19.03 -15.52
N ARG A 23 2.39 -19.15 -16.34
CA ARG A 23 1.03 -18.76 -15.97
C ARG A 23 0.53 -19.42 -14.69
N THR A 24 0.73 -20.73 -14.53
CA THR A 24 0.22 -21.47 -13.36
C THR A 24 0.81 -20.94 -12.05
N VAL A 25 2.13 -20.71 -12.01
CA VAL A 25 2.81 -20.19 -10.82
C VAL A 25 2.39 -18.75 -10.55
N PHE A 26 2.24 -17.95 -11.60
CA PHE A 26 1.79 -16.56 -11.50
C PHE A 26 0.39 -16.44 -10.87
N TYR A 27 -0.58 -17.19 -11.39
CA TYR A 27 -1.96 -17.14 -10.85
C TYR A 27 -2.05 -17.73 -9.44
N ALA A 28 -1.32 -18.81 -9.15
CA ALA A 28 -1.25 -19.34 -7.78
C ALA A 28 -0.68 -18.31 -6.79
N PHE A 29 0.27 -17.47 -7.23
CA PHE A 29 0.77 -16.37 -6.40
C PHE A 29 -0.28 -15.29 -6.18
N ILE A 30 -1.04 -14.92 -7.23
CA ILE A 30 -2.17 -13.97 -7.10
C ILE A 30 -3.17 -14.47 -6.06
N ASP A 31 -3.63 -15.71 -6.21
CA ASP A 31 -4.61 -16.33 -5.29
C ASP A 31 -4.10 -16.32 -3.85
N LYS A 32 -2.80 -16.56 -3.65
CA LYS A 32 -2.17 -16.49 -2.33
C LYS A 32 -2.24 -15.08 -1.75
N VAL A 33 -1.86 -14.05 -2.50
CA VAL A 33 -1.90 -12.66 -2.03
C VAL A 33 -3.33 -12.24 -1.73
N TYR A 34 -4.27 -12.54 -2.64
CA TYR A 34 -5.69 -12.23 -2.45
C TYR A 34 -6.23 -12.92 -1.20
N GLY A 35 -5.87 -14.19 -1.00
CA GLY A 35 -6.23 -14.94 0.20
C GLY A 35 -5.64 -14.38 1.50
N ILE A 36 -4.47 -13.71 1.46
CA ILE A 36 -3.91 -13.00 2.63
C ILE A 36 -4.74 -11.76 2.90
N LEU A 37 -4.98 -10.93 1.88
CA LEU A 37 -5.71 -9.67 2.01
C LEU A 37 -7.15 -9.91 2.49
N ASN A 38 -7.88 -10.84 1.86
CA ASN A 38 -9.26 -11.20 2.25
C ASN A 38 -9.40 -11.70 3.70
N ARG A 39 -8.31 -12.14 4.33
CA ARG A 39 -8.30 -12.61 5.72
C ARG A 39 -7.92 -11.51 6.72
N MET A 40 -7.51 -10.34 6.24
CA MET A 40 -7.23 -9.21 7.11
C MET A 40 -8.52 -8.70 7.72
N GLN A 41 -8.49 -8.43 9.03
CA GLN A 41 -9.60 -7.78 9.72
C GLN A 41 -9.44 -6.25 9.70
N GLU A 42 -10.54 -5.55 9.91
CA GLU A 42 -10.52 -4.10 10.06
C GLU A 42 -9.55 -3.67 11.17
N GLY A 43 -8.77 -2.62 10.90
CA GLY A 43 -7.74 -2.13 11.81
C GLY A 43 -6.46 -2.98 11.83
N GLN A 44 -6.43 -4.12 11.13
CA GLN A 44 -5.22 -4.93 11.02
C GLN A 44 -4.18 -4.25 10.12
N VAL A 45 -2.92 -4.35 10.53
CA VAL A 45 -1.75 -3.92 9.77
C VAL A 45 -0.99 -5.15 9.31
N PHE A 46 -0.75 -5.27 8.02
CA PHE A 46 0.12 -6.27 7.43
C PHE A 46 1.46 -5.62 7.05
N ASN A 47 2.57 -6.10 7.63
CA ASN A 47 3.90 -5.51 7.43
C ASN A 47 4.76 -6.36 6.49
N LEU A 48 5.02 -5.85 5.29
CA LEU A 48 5.80 -6.50 4.24
C LEU A 48 7.31 -6.53 4.53
N SER A 49 7.78 -5.72 5.47
CA SER A 49 9.21 -5.63 5.82
C SER A 49 9.64 -6.72 6.80
N THR A 50 8.68 -7.25 7.57
CA THR A 50 8.93 -8.23 8.64
C THR A 50 8.38 -9.61 8.33
N ASP A 51 7.52 -9.75 7.32
CA ASP A 51 6.98 -11.06 6.94
C ASP A 51 8.06 -11.91 6.24
N ILE A 52 8.50 -12.93 6.96
CA ILE A 52 9.55 -13.88 6.55
C ILE A 52 9.17 -14.64 5.27
N SER A 53 7.87 -14.79 4.99
CA SER A 53 7.40 -15.46 3.78
C SER A 53 7.55 -14.61 2.51
N ILE A 54 7.85 -13.32 2.66
CA ILE A 54 8.04 -12.35 1.57
C ILE A 54 9.53 -12.08 1.38
N THR A 55 10.14 -12.86 0.48
CA THR A 55 11.50 -12.59 0.01
C THR A 55 11.55 -11.33 -0.85
N ASP A 56 12.71 -10.70 -0.98
CA ASP A 56 12.91 -9.53 -1.84
C ASP A 56 12.41 -9.77 -3.28
N ARG A 57 12.62 -10.98 -3.80
CA ARG A 57 12.20 -11.38 -5.15
C ARG A 57 10.67 -11.42 -5.30
N ASN A 58 9.96 -11.79 -4.24
CA ASN A 58 8.50 -11.90 -4.25
C ASN A 58 7.84 -10.58 -3.83
N ARG A 59 8.58 -9.65 -3.22
CA ARG A 59 8.05 -8.40 -2.68
C ARG A 59 7.50 -7.47 -3.77
N ASP A 60 8.23 -7.32 -4.88
CA ASP A 60 7.77 -6.52 -6.02
C ASP A 60 6.44 -7.06 -6.57
N LEU A 61 6.37 -8.37 -6.81
CA LEU A 61 5.15 -9.01 -7.31
C LEU A 61 4.01 -8.91 -6.29
N PHE A 62 4.29 -9.09 -5.00
CA PHE A 62 3.30 -8.96 -3.93
C PHE A 62 2.69 -7.56 -3.94
N ILE A 63 3.51 -6.51 -3.97
CA ILE A 63 3.05 -5.12 -3.96
C ILE A 63 2.19 -4.83 -5.18
N LYS A 64 2.60 -5.28 -6.37
CA LYS A 64 1.82 -5.11 -7.61
C LYS A 64 0.47 -5.80 -7.55
N VAL A 65 0.43 -7.04 -7.06
CA VAL A 65 -0.82 -7.80 -6.91
C VAL A 65 -1.72 -7.16 -5.86
N ALA A 66 -1.18 -6.66 -4.75
CA ALA A 66 -1.96 -5.93 -3.76
C ALA A 66 -2.47 -4.58 -4.30
N CYS A 67 -1.69 -3.85 -5.11
CA CYS A 67 -2.18 -2.66 -5.81
C CYS A 67 -3.34 -3.01 -6.77
N MET A 68 -3.23 -4.12 -7.50
CA MET A 68 -4.29 -4.62 -8.38
C MET A 68 -5.57 -4.92 -7.59
N TYR A 69 -5.45 -5.66 -6.48
CA TYR A 69 -6.58 -5.96 -5.58
C TYR A 69 -7.31 -4.70 -5.12
N ILE A 70 -6.58 -3.66 -4.71
CA ILE A 70 -7.15 -2.37 -4.30
C ILE A 70 -7.86 -1.69 -5.49
N ASN A 71 -7.23 -1.69 -6.67
CA ASN A 71 -7.77 -1.09 -7.88
C ASN A 71 -9.03 -1.80 -8.40
N GLU A 72 -9.23 -3.07 -8.04
CA GLU A 72 -10.43 -3.86 -8.39
C GLU A 72 -11.66 -3.54 -7.52
N GLY A 73 -11.59 -2.52 -6.66
CA GLY A 73 -12.71 -2.04 -5.85
C GLY A 73 -12.62 -2.36 -4.36
N ASN A 74 -11.51 -2.97 -3.91
CA ASN A 74 -11.24 -3.18 -2.49
C ASN A 74 -10.64 -1.91 -1.86
N GLU A 75 -11.38 -0.82 -1.96
CA GLU A 75 -10.89 0.53 -1.63
C GLU A 75 -10.76 0.80 -0.13
N ASN A 76 -11.23 -0.13 0.71
CA ASN A 76 -11.03 -0.15 2.15
C ASN A 76 -9.61 -0.58 2.55
N TYR A 77 -8.75 -0.95 1.59
CA TYR A 77 -7.35 -1.24 1.83
C TYR A 77 -6.49 -0.05 1.44
N SER A 78 -5.45 0.24 2.23
CA SER A 78 -4.49 1.30 1.92
C SER A 78 -3.06 0.91 2.21
N PHE A 79 -2.14 1.35 1.35
CA PHE A 79 -0.71 1.26 1.61
C PHE A 79 -0.23 2.43 2.47
N SER A 80 0.76 2.18 3.32
CA SER A 80 1.62 3.23 3.86
C SER A 80 2.39 3.96 2.73
N ASN A 81 2.86 5.17 3.00
CA ASN A 81 3.53 5.99 1.97
C ASN A 81 4.78 5.34 1.38
N ASP A 82 5.48 4.54 2.17
CA ASP A 82 6.70 3.79 1.83
C ASP A 82 6.41 2.36 1.35
N TYR A 83 5.14 1.97 1.18
CA TYR A 83 4.70 0.64 0.72
C TYR A 83 5.17 -0.54 1.61
N THR A 84 5.55 -0.26 2.87
CA THR A 84 5.97 -1.29 3.83
C THR A 84 4.79 -1.94 4.54
N GLN A 85 3.63 -1.29 4.56
CA GLN A 85 2.45 -1.76 5.28
C GLN A 85 1.18 -1.67 4.44
N ILE A 86 0.26 -2.60 4.66
CA ILE A 86 -1.13 -2.56 4.18
C ILE A 86 -2.05 -2.52 5.40
N THR A 87 -3.08 -1.69 5.34
CA THR A 87 -4.10 -1.58 6.39
C THR A 87 -5.50 -1.71 5.81
N VAL A 88 -6.42 -2.29 6.58
CA VAL A 88 -7.86 -2.31 6.26
C VAL A 88 -8.58 -1.28 7.13
N VAL A 89 -9.34 -0.40 6.50
CA VAL A 89 -10.12 0.65 7.18
C VAL A 89 -11.62 0.42 7.01
N SER A 90 -12.37 0.47 8.10
CA SER A 90 -13.82 0.21 8.16
C SER A 90 -14.66 1.17 7.32
N ASN A 91 -14.19 2.42 7.14
CA ASN A 91 -14.94 3.47 6.47
C ASN A 91 -14.00 4.43 5.73
N LYS A 92 -13.96 4.29 4.40
CA LYS A 92 -13.08 5.05 3.51
C LYS A 92 -13.31 6.56 3.59
N SER A 93 -14.56 7.02 3.70
CA SER A 93 -14.86 8.45 3.86
C SER A 93 -14.19 8.99 5.12
N ALA A 94 -14.44 8.34 6.26
CA ALA A 94 -13.87 8.75 7.52
C ALA A 94 -12.33 8.72 7.50
N TYR A 95 -11.71 7.71 6.88
CA TYR A 95 -10.25 7.63 6.75
C TYR A 95 -9.68 8.73 5.85
N GLN A 96 -10.28 8.98 4.69
CA GLN A 96 -9.83 10.04 3.78
C GLN A 96 -10.02 11.42 4.39
N ASP A 97 -11.12 11.64 5.09
CA ASP A 97 -11.39 12.88 5.82
C ASP A 97 -10.37 13.06 6.95
N ASN A 98 -10.07 12.02 7.72
CA ASN A 98 -9.04 12.06 8.77
C ASN A 98 -7.64 12.34 8.19
N LYS A 99 -7.28 11.69 7.07
CA LYS A 99 -6.01 11.93 6.37
C LYS A 99 -5.89 13.36 5.85
N ARG A 100 -6.96 13.92 5.27
CA ARG A 100 -7.00 15.33 4.83
C ARG A 100 -6.87 16.28 6.03
N LEU A 101 -7.56 16.00 7.13
CA LEU A 101 -7.46 16.81 8.34
C LEU A 101 -6.05 16.81 8.92
N GLN A 102 -5.39 15.65 9.01
CA GLN A 102 -4.00 15.56 9.47
C GLN A 102 -3.04 16.38 8.59
N GLN A 103 -3.23 16.34 7.25
CA GLN A 103 -2.43 17.14 6.33
C GLN A 103 -2.64 18.65 6.55
N VAL A 104 -3.90 19.08 6.71
CA VAL A 104 -4.24 20.49 6.96
C VAL A 104 -3.67 20.96 8.31
N LEU A 105 -3.76 20.14 9.36
CA LEU A 105 -3.19 20.46 10.68
C LEU A 105 -1.66 20.66 10.58
N LEU A 106 -0.96 19.77 9.90
CA LEU A 106 0.47 19.88 9.68
C LEU A 106 0.84 21.16 8.91
N GLU A 107 0.07 21.53 7.89
CA GLU A 107 0.27 22.78 7.15
C GLU A 107 0.04 24.02 8.02
N LEU A 108 -0.97 23.99 8.90
CA LEU A 108 -1.25 25.07 9.85
C LEU A 108 -0.14 25.23 10.88
N GLU A 109 0.37 24.14 11.42
CA GLU A 109 1.51 24.14 12.35
C GLU A 109 2.77 24.72 11.68
N ASN A 110 3.07 24.28 10.46
CA ASN A 110 4.19 24.82 9.68
C ASN A 110 4.04 26.31 9.39
N LYS A 111 2.82 26.78 9.06
CA LYS A 111 2.55 28.22 8.85
C LYS A 111 2.69 29.03 10.14
N ARG A 112 2.27 28.48 11.28
CA ARG A 112 2.42 29.11 12.59
C ARG A 112 3.90 29.27 12.95
N GLN A 113 4.70 28.23 12.75
CA GLN A 113 6.13 28.25 13.05
C GLN A 113 6.88 29.33 12.24
N ARG A 114 6.60 29.41 10.93
CA ARG A 114 7.21 30.45 10.06
C ARG A 114 6.82 31.87 10.46
N LYS A 115 5.61 32.10 10.96
CA LYS A 115 5.21 33.44 11.43
C LYS A 115 5.99 33.87 12.67
N ILE A 116 6.30 32.93 13.56
CA ILE A 116 7.08 33.22 14.77
C ILE A 116 8.52 33.61 14.38
N GLU A 117 9.14 32.86 13.47
CA GLU A 117 10.51 33.11 12.98
C GLU A 117 10.71 34.42 12.22
N ILE A 118 9.64 35.02 11.68
CA ILE A 118 9.69 36.32 10.96
C ILE A 118 9.50 37.50 11.92
N THR A 119 9.05 37.25 13.16
CA THR A 119 8.74 38.29 14.15
C THR A 119 9.81 38.41 15.25
N GLU A 120 10.86 37.59 15.19
CA GLU A 120 12.11 37.68 15.99
C GLU A 120 13.24 38.31 15.17
#